data_AF-A0A559M4Q4-F1
#
_entry.id   AF-A0A559M4Q4-F1
#
_cell.length_a   1.000
_cell.length_b   1.000
_cell.length_c   1.000
_cell.angle_alpha   90.00
_cell.angle_beta   90.00
_cell.angle_gamma   90.00
#
_symmetry.space_group_name_H-M   'P 1'
#
loop_
_entity.id
_entity.type
_entity.pdbx_description
1 polymer ?
#
loop_
_entity_poly.entity_id
_entity_poly.type
_entity_poly.pdbx_seq_one_letter_code
_entity_poly.pdbx_strand_id
1 'polypeptide(L)'
;MTWFGTTALCVALIFAGFAFVYPRPIFRRKACGAPKYIRDSDQAKDLLANSTLKSRAKPNERLVRAFGINNAFTATVQADHRDFVNYAKQLIRMQEHDWKSLGKTAVDGASRIAGTVQTSGLTSLETSVQLLVFHIVMGKFFPHVQPAPSDTDVEYIATTINDLWVASKCSKNKQLLLDKKNIFLGRLETILDRNNVGKNPLNIILPAYETLWRVVLRCFLEIRFRSSNHDRRAWTKLLSDFLSDPTQANFAARLRDQVSIKDITLEALRLYPPTRRIYRDQGGILIAIDIEYMHRDHEIWGPDADTFNPSRIEDMTSGIEDMKRQAFMPFGKGSFACPAENVFGPMMIGILVGALVTEVNNSFKLVDDKGEEIDLGEGPLDNGREAYGGLCLRCM
;
A
#
# COMPACT_ATOMS: atom_id res chain seq x y z
N MET A 1 46.03 -55.94 32.75
CA MET A 1 46.81 -54.70 32.57
C MET A 1 45.99 -53.74 31.71
N THR A 2 45.35 -52.80 32.40
CA THR A 2 45.01 -51.42 31.98
C THR A 2 44.67 -51.15 30.52
N TRP A 3 43.37 -51.08 30.27
CA TRP A 3 42.73 -50.21 29.26
C TRP A 3 42.59 -48.79 29.83
N PHE A 4 43.07 -47.78 29.09
CA PHE A 4 42.71 -46.36 29.16
C PHE A 4 42.70 -45.89 27.69
N GLY A 5 41.54 -45.58 27.09
CA GLY A 5 40.98 -44.23 27.00
C GLY A 5 41.47 -43.56 25.69
N THR A 6 40.67 -42.96 24.81
CA THR A 6 39.32 -42.37 24.93
C THR A 6 38.88 -41.94 23.53
N THR A 7 37.65 -42.32 23.15
CA THR A 7 36.60 -41.46 22.56
C THR A 7 37.00 -40.15 21.88
N ALA A 8 36.82 -40.06 20.55
CA ALA A 8 36.27 -38.90 19.83
C ALA A 8 36.35 -39.11 18.29
N LEU A 9 35.62 -40.08 17.75
CA LEU A 9 35.60 -40.29 16.29
C LEU A 9 34.35 -41.06 15.87
N CYS A 10 33.14 -40.53 16.13
CA CYS A 10 31.92 -41.18 15.64
C CYS A 10 30.66 -40.31 15.45
N VAL A 11 30.70 -38.97 15.49
CA VAL A 11 29.44 -38.17 15.37
C VAL A 11 29.48 -37.05 14.30
N ALA A 12 30.51 -36.97 13.45
CA ALA A 12 30.64 -35.86 12.50
C ALA A 12 30.49 -36.25 11.00
N LEU A 13 29.60 -37.20 10.66
CA LEU A 13 29.39 -37.61 9.26
C LEU A 13 27.92 -37.74 8.82
N ILE A 14 27.00 -36.97 9.43
CA ILE A 14 25.62 -36.82 8.93
C ILE A 14 25.18 -35.36 9.03
N PHE A 15 25.85 -34.42 8.35
CA PHE A 15 25.35 -33.05 8.12
C PHE A 15 26.07 -32.37 6.94
N ALA A 16 26.17 -33.07 5.81
CA ALA A 16 26.65 -32.50 4.55
C ALA A 16 25.61 -32.69 3.44
N GLY A 17 24.36 -32.30 3.71
CA GLY A 17 23.33 -32.09 2.70
C GLY A 17 23.35 -30.63 2.29
N PHE A 18 23.86 -30.35 1.10
CA PHE A 18 24.04 -29.02 0.52
C PHE A 18 22.77 -28.16 0.58
N ALA A 19 22.73 -27.23 1.55
CA ALA A 19 21.90 -26.04 1.43
C ALA A 19 22.52 -25.14 0.35
N PHE A 20 21.96 -25.16 -0.86
CA PHE A 20 22.16 -24.10 -1.84
C PHE A 20 21.49 -22.82 -1.31
N VAL A 21 22.12 -22.18 -0.32
CA VAL A 21 21.84 -20.79 0.03
C VAL A 21 22.45 -19.98 -1.10
N TYR A 22 21.63 -19.58 -2.08
CA TYR A 22 22.02 -18.53 -3.01
C TYR A 22 22.38 -17.29 -2.18
N PRO A 23 23.64 -16.82 -2.18
CA PRO A 23 23.97 -15.58 -1.50
C PRO A 23 23.18 -14.46 -2.19
N ARG A 24 22.24 -13.85 -1.45
CA ARG A 24 21.56 -12.64 -1.88
C ARG A 24 22.65 -11.61 -2.21
N PRO A 25 22.73 -11.10 -3.45
CA PRO A 25 23.75 -10.13 -3.79
C PRO A 25 23.51 -8.86 -2.96
N ILE A 26 24.42 -8.57 -2.04
CA ILE A 26 24.54 -7.26 -1.41
C ILE A 26 25.00 -6.31 -2.51
N PHE A 27 24.04 -5.83 -3.30
CA PHE A 27 24.28 -4.78 -4.26
C PHE A 27 24.59 -3.50 -3.48
N ARG A 28 25.88 -3.17 -3.37
CA ARG A 28 26.33 -1.81 -3.07
C ARG A 28 25.67 -0.88 -4.09
N ARG A 29 24.66 -0.13 -3.65
CA ARG A 29 23.96 0.91 -4.42
C ARG A 29 25.01 1.93 -4.89
N LYS A 30 25.42 1.86 -6.16
CA LYS A 30 26.13 2.97 -6.81
C LYS A 30 25.09 4.07 -7.02
N ALA A 31 25.18 5.14 -6.24
CA ALA A 31 24.21 6.23 -6.21
C ALA A 31 24.10 6.92 -7.58
N CYS A 32 22.93 6.89 -8.21
CA CYS A 32 22.41 8.14 -8.79
C CYS A 32 22.42 9.15 -7.64
N GLY A 33 23.02 10.34 -7.84
CA GLY A 33 23.26 11.31 -6.76
C GLY A 33 22.09 11.38 -5.78
N ALA A 34 22.37 11.23 -4.49
CA ALA A 34 21.34 11.23 -3.46
C ALA A 34 20.49 12.51 -3.59
N PRO A 35 19.15 12.41 -3.50
CA PRO A 35 18.31 13.59 -3.65
C PRO A 35 18.57 14.58 -2.52
N LYS A 36 18.40 15.87 -2.80
CA LYS A 36 18.29 16.88 -1.74
C LYS A 36 16.95 16.67 -1.04
N TYR A 37 16.96 16.40 0.26
CA TYR A 37 15.74 16.19 1.03
C TYR A 37 15.13 17.52 1.49
N ILE A 38 13.81 17.63 1.40
CA ILE A 38 13.01 18.67 2.07
C ILE A 38 12.19 17.97 3.15
N ARG A 39 12.31 18.47 4.38
CA ARG A 39 11.66 17.95 5.59
C ARG A 39 10.89 19.04 6.35
N ASP A 40 10.78 20.21 5.76
CA ASP A 40 10.07 21.36 6.29
C ASP A 40 8.76 21.54 5.49
N SER A 41 7.64 21.73 6.18
CA SER A 41 6.31 21.75 5.55
C SER A 41 6.08 22.96 4.66
N ASP A 42 6.66 24.11 5.01
CA ASP A 42 6.56 25.34 4.22
C ASP A 42 7.37 25.23 2.93
N GLN A 43 8.63 24.79 3.03
CA GLN A 43 9.46 24.51 1.85
C GLN A 43 8.83 23.46 0.94
N ALA A 44 8.20 22.42 1.51
CA ALA A 44 7.48 21.41 0.75
C ALA A 44 6.28 22.01 0.00
N LYS A 45 5.48 22.84 0.68
CA LYS A 45 4.32 23.53 0.11
C LYS A 45 4.74 24.47 -1.03
N ASP A 46 5.78 25.27 -0.82
CA ASP A 46 6.30 26.19 -1.83
C ASP A 46 6.85 25.46 -3.05
N LEU A 47 7.58 24.37 -2.85
CA LEU A 47 8.06 23.54 -3.97
C LEU A 47 6.90 22.92 -4.75
N LEU A 48 5.86 22.44 -4.06
CA LEU A 48 4.68 21.85 -4.71
C LEU A 48 3.86 22.89 -5.47
N ALA A 49 3.70 24.10 -4.93
CA ALA A 49 3.00 25.21 -5.59
C ALA A 49 3.70 25.66 -6.89
N ASN A 50 5.04 25.64 -6.90
CA ASN A 50 5.85 26.03 -8.05
C ASN A 50 6.25 24.86 -8.97
N SER A 51 5.69 23.66 -8.73
CA SER A 51 6.00 22.49 -9.54
C SER A 51 5.39 22.58 -10.95
N THR A 52 6.10 22.06 -11.95
CA THR A 52 5.60 21.93 -13.34
C THR A 52 5.42 20.46 -13.69
N LEU A 53 4.70 20.18 -14.79
CA LEU A 53 4.60 18.82 -15.32
C LEU A 53 5.98 18.23 -15.62
N LYS A 54 6.89 19.03 -16.19
CA LYS A 54 8.25 18.59 -16.51
C LYS A 54 9.06 18.25 -15.25
N SER A 55 9.01 19.09 -14.21
CA SER A 55 9.75 18.83 -12.97
C SER A 55 9.26 17.57 -12.25
N ARG A 56 7.97 17.23 -12.39
CA ARG A 56 7.36 16.00 -11.86
C ARG A 56 7.66 14.76 -12.73
N ALA A 57 7.54 14.89 -14.05
CA ALA A 57 7.69 13.77 -14.98
C ALA A 57 9.14 13.30 -15.07
N LYS A 58 10.12 14.21 -14.98
CA LYS A 58 11.55 13.89 -15.14
C LYS A 58 12.04 12.77 -14.19
N PRO A 59 11.82 12.83 -12.86
CA PRO A 59 12.16 11.72 -11.96
C PRO A 59 11.34 10.44 -12.22
N ASN A 60 10.17 10.55 -12.83
CA ASN A 60 9.25 9.46 -13.12
C ASN A 60 9.41 8.84 -14.51
N GLU A 61 10.34 9.31 -15.35
CA GLU A 61 10.61 8.74 -16.69
C GLU A 61 10.92 7.23 -16.64
N ARG A 62 11.47 6.74 -15.53
CA ARG A 62 11.71 5.31 -15.33
C ARG A 62 10.42 4.48 -15.35
N LEU A 63 9.29 5.05 -14.90
CA LEU A 63 7.99 4.40 -14.90
C LEU A 63 7.42 4.31 -16.31
N VAL A 64 7.66 5.32 -17.16
CA VAL A 64 7.34 5.25 -18.59
C VAL A 64 8.10 4.10 -19.25
N ARG A 65 9.40 3.96 -18.96
CA ARG A 65 10.21 2.86 -19.51
C ARG A 65 9.77 1.49 -19.02
N ALA A 66 9.38 1.37 -17.75
CA ALA A 66 9.02 0.10 -17.12
C ALA A 66 7.59 -0.35 -17.42
N PHE A 67 6.66 0.59 -17.58
CA PHE A 67 5.22 0.28 -17.66
C PHE A 67 4.53 0.89 -18.88
N GLY A 68 5.15 1.80 -19.62
CA GLY A 68 4.52 2.49 -20.75
C GLY A 68 3.37 3.41 -20.36
N ILE A 69 3.36 3.91 -19.11
CA ILE A 69 2.27 4.75 -18.60
C ILE A 69 2.42 6.21 -19.04
N ASN A 70 1.29 6.82 -19.39
CA ASN A 70 1.12 8.26 -19.59
C ASN A 70 -0.07 8.71 -18.74
N ASN A 71 0.22 9.12 -17.50
CA ASN A 71 -0.79 9.50 -16.52
C ASN A 71 -0.32 10.73 -15.71
N ALA A 72 -1.04 11.06 -14.63
CA ALA A 72 -0.71 12.20 -13.78
C ALA A 72 0.73 12.20 -13.22
N PHE A 73 1.47 11.08 -13.21
CA PHE A 73 2.87 11.04 -12.75
C PHE A 73 3.89 11.32 -13.85
N THR A 74 3.56 10.98 -15.10
CA THR A 74 4.53 10.93 -16.20
C THR A 74 4.22 11.88 -17.35
N ALA A 75 3.00 12.43 -17.42
CA ALA A 75 2.60 13.35 -18.47
C ALA A 75 3.45 14.63 -18.45
N THR A 76 4.00 14.99 -19.62
CA THR A 76 4.71 16.26 -19.85
C THR A 76 3.87 17.29 -20.62
N VAL A 77 2.74 16.84 -21.19
CA VAL A 77 1.82 17.65 -22.00
C VAL A 77 0.59 18.01 -21.17
N GLN A 78 0.19 19.29 -21.19
CA GLN A 78 -0.91 19.80 -20.36
C GLN A 78 -2.26 19.18 -20.73
N ALA A 79 -2.51 18.92 -22.01
CA ALA A 79 -3.73 18.29 -22.50
C ALA A 79 -3.85 16.85 -21.95
N ASP A 80 -2.85 16.00 -22.20
CA ASP A 80 -2.80 14.62 -21.69
C ASP A 80 -3.01 14.55 -20.17
N HIS A 81 -2.34 15.42 -19.42
CA HIS A 81 -2.49 15.48 -17.96
C HIS A 81 -3.93 15.84 -17.57
N ARG A 82 -4.51 16.87 -18.19
CA ARG A 82 -5.88 17.32 -17.91
C ARG A 82 -6.89 16.22 -18.25
N ASP A 83 -6.74 15.58 -19.40
CA ASP A 83 -7.63 14.51 -19.85
C ASP A 83 -7.59 13.31 -18.91
N PHE A 84 -6.38 12.88 -18.51
CA PHE A 84 -6.23 11.81 -17.53
C PHE A 84 -6.85 12.18 -16.17
N VAL A 85 -6.58 13.38 -15.64
CA VAL A 85 -7.12 13.80 -14.34
C VAL A 85 -8.65 13.89 -14.38
N ASN A 86 -9.23 14.40 -15.47
CA ASN A 86 -10.68 14.46 -15.65
C ASN A 86 -11.29 13.06 -15.72
N TYR A 87 -10.66 12.16 -16.48
CA TYR A 87 -11.07 10.77 -16.55
C TYR A 87 -11.01 10.08 -15.18
N ALA A 88 -9.91 10.23 -14.44
CA ALA A 88 -9.76 9.69 -13.10
C ALA A 88 -10.81 10.24 -12.12
N LYS A 89 -11.10 11.55 -12.18
CA LYS A 89 -12.17 12.18 -11.39
C LYS A 89 -13.55 11.62 -11.69
N GLN A 90 -13.84 11.28 -12.95
CA GLN A 90 -15.11 10.65 -13.32
C GLN A 90 -15.19 9.22 -12.78
N LEU A 91 -14.11 8.45 -12.89
CA LEU A 91 -14.06 7.06 -12.41
C LEU A 91 -14.31 6.91 -10.91
N ILE A 92 -13.78 7.83 -10.10
CA ILE A 92 -13.91 7.78 -8.63
C ILE A 92 -15.23 8.35 -8.10
N ARG A 93 -16.13 8.80 -8.97
CA ARG A 93 -17.48 9.20 -8.53
C ARG A 93 -18.21 7.96 -8.01
N MET A 94 -18.86 8.13 -6.87
CA MET A 94 -19.58 7.10 -6.14
C MET A 94 -20.84 7.71 -5.54
N GLN A 95 -21.95 7.01 -5.70
CA GLN A 95 -23.20 7.24 -4.99
C GLN A 95 -23.24 6.37 -3.72
N GLU A 96 -24.19 6.63 -2.82
CA GLU A 96 -24.32 5.85 -1.59
C GLU A 96 -24.55 4.35 -1.84
N HIS A 97 -25.34 4.00 -2.87
CA HIS A 97 -25.57 2.59 -3.22
C HIS A 97 -24.32 1.89 -3.77
N ASP A 98 -23.43 2.64 -4.44
CA ASP A 98 -22.14 2.09 -4.92
C ASP A 98 -21.27 1.68 -3.73
N TRP A 99 -21.22 2.52 -2.68
CA TRP A 99 -20.49 2.22 -1.46
C TRP A 99 -21.06 1.01 -0.72
N LYS A 100 -22.39 0.88 -0.66
CA LYS A 100 -23.07 -0.29 -0.07
C LYS A 100 -22.73 -1.58 -0.82
N SER A 101 -22.77 -1.53 -2.15
CA SER A 101 -22.41 -2.68 -3.00
C SER A 101 -20.95 -3.08 -2.79
N LEU A 102 -20.04 -2.10 -2.84
CA LEU A 102 -18.61 -2.30 -2.63
C LEU A 102 -18.31 -2.88 -1.25
N GLY A 103 -18.97 -2.38 -0.20
CA GLY A 103 -18.86 -2.91 1.16
C GLY A 103 -19.20 -4.39 1.26
N LYS A 104 -20.31 -4.81 0.64
CA LYS A 104 -20.69 -6.23 0.58
C LYS A 104 -19.64 -7.07 -0.15
N THR A 105 -19.18 -6.63 -1.32
CA THR A 105 -18.13 -7.33 -2.07
C THR A 105 -16.82 -7.42 -1.28
N ALA A 106 -16.47 -6.39 -0.51
CA ALA A 106 -15.28 -6.41 0.34
C ALA A 106 -15.41 -7.42 1.48
N VAL A 107 -16.57 -7.49 2.14
CA VAL A 107 -16.87 -8.49 3.17
C VAL A 107 -16.84 -9.89 2.59
N ASP A 108 -17.49 -10.13 1.44
CA ASP A 108 -17.46 -11.44 0.76
C ASP A 108 -16.03 -11.85 0.38
N GLY A 109 -15.19 -10.89 -0.02
CA GLY A 109 -13.79 -11.13 -0.31
C GLY A 109 -12.98 -11.48 0.95
N ALA A 110 -13.20 -10.75 2.04
CA ALA A 110 -12.53 -11.02 3.31
C ALA A 110 -12.98 -12.34 3.95
N SER A 111 -14.25 -12.74 3.79
CA SER A 111 -14.76 -14.02 4.30
C SER A 111 -14.13 -15.21 3.59
N ARG A 112 -13.81 -15.08 2.29
CA ARG A 112 -13.02 -16.10 1.55
C ARG A 112 -11.62 -16.29 2.12
N ILE A 113 -10.98 -15.22 2.61
CA ILE A 113 -9.68 -15.31 3.30
C ILE A 113 -9.86 -16.15 4.57
N ALA A 114 -10.83 -15.79 5.42
CA ALA A 114 -11.13 -16.51 6.66
C ALA A 114 -11.45 -18.00 6.39
N GLY A 115 -12.30 -18.28 5.40
CA GLY A 115 -12.65 -19.65 4.99
C GLY A 115 -11.48 -20.44 4.41
N THR A 116 -10.54 -19.77 3.71
CA THR A 116 -9.31 -20.41 3.23
C THR A 116 -8.44 -20.86 4.39
N VAL A 117 -8.27 -20.03 5.43
CA VAL A 117 -7.50 -20.41 6.63
C VAL A 117 -8.18 -21.55 7.37
N GLN A 118 -9.51 -21.55 7.47
CA GLN A 118 -10.25 -22.65 8.11
C GLN A 118 -10.11 -23.99 7.38
N THR A 119 -9.99 -23.98 6.05
CA THR A 119 -9.88 -25.20 5.24
C THR A 119 -8.43 -25.68 5.08
N SER A 120 -7.49 -24.77 4.85
CA SER A 120 -6.07 -25.10 4.61
C SER A 120 -5.19 -25.05 5.86
N GLY A 121 -5.70 -24.49 6.96
CA GLY A 121 -4.98 -24.26 8.21
C GLY A 121 -4.09 -23.01 8.20
N LEU A 122 -3.64 -22.54 7.03
CA LEU A 122 -2.68 -21.45 6.89
C LEU A 122 -2.87 -20.72 5.54
N THR A 123 -2.86 -19.39 5.53
CA THR A 123 -2.80 -18.61 4.27
C THR A 123 -1.82 -17.45 4.36
N SER A 124 -1.23 -17.06 3.23
CA SER A 124 -0.43 -15.84 3.14
C SER A 124 -1.31 -14.61 3.34
N LEU A 125 -1.03 -13.80 4.36
CA LEU A 125 -1.77 -12.57 4.62
C LEU A 125 -1.52 -11.53 3.53
N GLU A 126 -0.26 -11.37 3.11
CA GLU A 126 0.11 -10.42 2.06
C GLU A 126 -0.65 -10.73 0.76
N THR A 127 -0.56 -11.97 0.26
CA THR A 127 -1.23 -12.38 -0.98
C THR A 127 -2.75 -12.26 -0.85
N SER A 128 -3.32 -12.65 0.29
CA SER A 128 -4.76 -12.56 0.52
C SER A 128 -5.29 -11.12 0.47
N VAL A 129 -4.58 -10.17 1.12
CA VAL A 129 -4.96 -8.74 1.07
C VAL A 129 -4.72 -8.17 -0.33
N GLN A 130 -3.65 -8.57 -1.01
CA GLN A 130 -3.41 -8.20 -2.41
C GLN A 130 -4.55 -8.65 -3.32
N LEU A 131 -4.98 -9.91 -3.25
CA LEU A 131 -6.09 -10.45 -4.03
C LEU A 131 -7.39 -9.69 -3.76
N LEU A 132 -7.76 -9.53 -2.49
CA LEU A 132 -8.96 -8.79 -2.07
C LEU A 132 -8.99 -7.38 -2.68
N VAL A 133 -7.92 -6.60 -2.47
CA VAL A 133 -7.89 -5.21 -2.94
C VAL A 133 -7.85 -5.15 -4.46
N PHE A 134 -7.16 -6.08 -5.13
CA PHE A 134 -7.11 -6.12 -6.59
C PHE A 134 -8.49 -6.39 -7.18
N HIS A 135 -9.24 -7.39 -6.68
CA HIS A 135 -10.59 -7.68 -7.17
C HIS A 135 -11.54 -6.50 -6.97
N ILE A 136 -11.45 -5.79 -5.84
CA ILE A 136 -12.24 -4.58 -5.59
C ILE A 136 -11.88 -3.47 -6.59
N VAL A 137 -10.58 -3.26 -6.86
CA VAL A 137 -10.10 -2.32 -7.88
C VAL A 137 -10.60 -2.71 -9.27
N MET A 138 -10.55 -4.00 -9.62
CA MET A 138 -11.04 -4.50 -10.91
C MET A 138 -12.54 -4.29 -11.07
N GLY A 139 -13.34 -4.67 -10.08
CA GLY A 139 -14.78 -4.45 -10.10
C GLY A 139 -15.15 -2.97 -10.22
N LYS A 140 -14.40 -2.07 -9.56
CA LYS A 140 -14.68 -0.63 -9.60
C LYS A 140 -14.23 0.05 -10.90
N PHE A 141 -13.02 -0.23 -11.37
CA PHE A 141 -12.41 0.53 -12.46
C PHE A 141 -12.50 -0.17 -13.81
N PHE A 142 -12.76 -1.48 -13.82
CA PHE A 142 -12.83 -2.31 -15.00
C PHE A 142 -14.07 -3.23 -14.97
N PRO A 143 -15.29 -2.72 -14.71
CA PRO A 143 -16.49 -3.55 -14.54
C PRO A 143 -16.87 -4.38 -15.79
N HIS A 144 -16.38 -3.96 -16.97
CA HIS A 144 -16.59 -4.63 -18.25
C HIS A 144 -15.73 -5.90 -18.42
N VAL A 145 -14.67 -6.07 -17.62
CA VAL A 145 -13.81 -7.26 -17.68
C VAL A 145 -14.54 -8.42 -17.03
N GLN A 146 -15.17 -9.26 -17.87
CA GLN A 146 -15.93 -10.43 -17.44
C GLN A 146 -15.49 -11.68 -18.25
N PRO A 147 -15.18 -12.81 -17.58
CA PRO A 147 -15.11 -12.96 -16.12
C PRO A 147 -13.98 -12.11 -15.49
N ALA A 148 -14.10 -11.81 -14.20
CA ALA A 148 -13.03 -11.14 -13.46
C ALA A 148 -11.73 -11.98 -13.51
N PRO A 149 -10.54 -11.34 -13.45
CA PRO A 149 -9.27 -12.07 -13.44
C PRO A 149 -9.19 -13.10 -12.32
N SER A 150 -8.66 -14.28 -12.63
CA SER A 150 -8.44 -15.36 -11.66
C SER A 150 -7.36 -14.96 -10.64
N ASP A 151 -7.33 -15.62 -9.49
CA ASP A 151 -6.31 -15.37 -8.45
C ASP A 151 -4.89 -15.54 -9.00
N THR A 152 -4.66 -16.55 -9.85
CA THR A 152 -3.39 -16.77 -10.54
C THR A 152 -3.01 -15.63 -11.49
N ASP A 153 -3.99 -15.02 -12.18
CA ASP A 153 -3.75 -13.85 -13.02
C ASP A 153 -3.38 -12.63 -12.17
N VAL A 154 -4.09 -12.43 -11.06
CA VAL A 154 -3.81 -11.33 -10.13
C VAL A 154 -2.42 -11.46 -9.52
N GLU A 155 -2.04 -12.65 -9.04
CA GLU A 155 -0.69 -12.93 -8.52
C GLU A 155 0.40 -12.64 -9.55
N TYR A 156 0.18 -13.08 -10.80
CA TYR A 156 1.09 -12.78 -11.90
C TYR A 156 1.22 -11.26 -12.13
N ILE A 157 0.09 -10.53 -12.15
CA ILE A 157 0.08 -9.08 -12.36
C ILE A 157 0.80 -8.36 -11.22
N ALA A 158 0.48 -8.66 -9.96
CA ALA A 158 1.07 -8.04 -8.77
C ALA A 158 2.57 -8.29 -8.71
N THR A 159 3.01 -9.53 -8.90
CA THR A 159 4.42 -9.92 -8.91
C THR A 159 5.17 -9.20 -10.02
N THR A 160 4.63 -9.19 -11.24
CA THR A 160 5.28 -8.56 -12.40
C THR A 160 5.37 -7.04 -12.24
N ILE A 161 4.35 -6.39 -11.66
CA ILE A 161 4.38 -4.96 -11.33
C ILE A 161 5.52 -4.67 -10.36
N ASN A 162 5.64 -5.43 -9.27
CA ASN A 162 6.71 -5.23 -8.29
C ASN A 162 8.10 -5.43 -8.91
N ASP A 163 8.29 -6.50 -9.69
CA ASP A 163 9.54 -6.81 -10.38
C ASP A 163 9.98 -5.70 -11.34
N LEU A 164 9.07 -5.24 -12.20
CA LEU A 164 9.33 -4.12 -13.11
C LEU A 164 9.63 -2.83 -12.33
N TRP A 165 8.94 -2.60 -11.22
CA TRP A 165 9.18 -1.42 -10.38
C TRP A 165 10.57 -1.44 -9.76
N VAL A 166 11.00 -2.57 -9.19
CA VAL A 166 12.34 -2.76 -8.61
C VAL A 166 13.40 -2.64 -9.70
N ALA A 167 13.22 -3.35 -10.82
CA ALA A 167 14.14 -3.29 -11.95
C ALA A 167 14.30 -1.87 -12.50
N SER A 168 13.22 -1.07 -12.55
CA SER A 168 13.28 0.31 -13.06
C SER A 168 14.18 1.26 -12.25
N LYS A 169 14.51 0.92 -10.99
CA LYS A 169 15.40 1.72 -10.13
C LYS A 169 16.88 1.47 -10.42
N CYS A 170 17.22 0.25 -10.83
CA CYS A 170 18.60 -0.25 -10.82
C CYS A 170 19.07 -0.88 -12.15
N SER A 171 18.16 -1.11 -13.11
CA SER A 171 18.49 -1.87 -14.30
C SER A 171 19.47 -1.12 -15.20
N LYS A 172 20.67 -1.69 -15.34
CA LYS A 172 21.66 -1.29 -16.36
C LYS A 172 21.26 -1.84 -17.74
N ASN A 173 20.51 -2.94 -17.79
CA ASN A 173 20.08 -3.57 -19.04
C ASN A 173 18.69 -3.06 -19.45
N LYS A 174 18.68 -2.01 -20.26
CA LYS A 174 17.45 -1.38 -20.76
C LYS A 174 16.64 -2.29 -21.67
N GLN A 175 17.29 -3.18 -22.43
CA GLN A 175 16.62 -4.09 -23.35
C GLN A 175 15.82 -5.15 -22.59
N LEU A 176 16.43 -5.79 -21.58
CA LEU A 176 15.72 -6.77 -20.74
C LEU A 176 14.47 -6.18 -20.07
N LEU A 177 14.55 -4.92 -19.61
CA LEU A 177 13.39 -4.23 -19.04
C LEU A 177 12.29 -3.99 -20.08
N LEU A 178 12.67 -3.63 -21.31
CA LEU A 178 11.75 -3.43 -22.42
C LEU A 178 11.05 -4.74 -22.81
N ASP A 179 11.80 -5.83 -22.92
CA ASP A 179 11.26 -7.15 -23.28
C ASP A 179 10.27 -7.64 -22.23
N LYS A 180 10.65 -7.56 -20.94
CA LYS A 180 9.75 -7.89 -19.83
C LYS A 180 8.47 -7.05 -19.84
N LYS A 181 8.59 -5.73 -20.09
CA LYS A 181 7.41 -4.86 -20.22
C LYS A 181 6.50 -5.30 -21.36
N ASN A 182 7.04 -5.59 -22.54
CA ASN A 182 6.23 -5.92 -23.71
C ASN A 182 5.49 -7.25 -23.51
N ILE A 183 6.15 -8.26 -22.93
CA ILE A 183 5.52 -9.54 -22.55
C ILE A 183 4.40 -9.28 -21.53
N PHE A 184 4.67 -8.46 -20.51
CA PHE A 184 3.69 -8.14 -19.49
C PHE A 184 2.46 -7.45 -20.07
N LEU A 185 2.64 -6.42 -20.90
CA LEU A 185 1.53 -5.70 -21.53
C LEU A 185 0.71 -6.61 -22.45
N GLY A 186 1.33 -7.48 -23.27
CA GLY A 186 0.59 -8.41 -24.12
C GLY A 186 -0.24 -9.43 -23.34
N ARG A 187 0.28 -9.93 -22.20
CA ARG A 187 -0.50 -10.80 -21.32
C ARG A 187 -1.61 -10.03 -20.59
N LEU A 188 -1.34 -8.81 -20.15
CA LEU A 188 -2.34 -7.96 -19.48
C LEU A 188 -3.51 -7.61 -20.41
N GLU A 189 -3.24 -7.33 -21.70
CA GLU A 189 -4.28 -7.13 -22.72
C GLU A 189 -5.13 -8.39 -22.93
N THR A 190 -4.53 -9.58 -22.80
CA THR A 190 -5.26 -10.84 -22.89
C THR A 190 -6.16 -11.06 -21.67
N ILE A 191 -5.70 -10.69 -20.47
CA ILE A 191 -6.46 -10.84 -19.22
C ILE A 191 -7.61 -9.81 -19.12
N LEU A 192 -7.40 -8.58 -19.60
CA LEU A 192 -8.33 -7.46 -19.40
C LEU A 192 -9.24 -7.13 -20.60
N ASP A 193 -9.34 -8.05 -21.57
CA ASP A 193 -10.10 -7.93 -22.82
C ASP A 193 -9.52 -6.97 -23.88
N ARG A 194 -9.54 -7.43 -25.14
CA ARG A 194 -8.98 -6.79 -26.34
C ARG A 194 -9.78 -5.56 -26.81
N ASN A 195 -11.00 -5.36 -26.32
CA ASN A 195 -11.90 -4.32 -26.82
C ASN A 195 -11.55 -2.89 -26.35
N ASN A 196 -10.64 -2.74 -25.37
CA ASN A 196 -10.10 -1.45 -24.93
C ASN A 196 -8.82 -1.07 -25.70
N VAL A 197 -8.86 -1.24 -27.03
CA VAL A 197 -7.74 -0.92 -27.92
C VAL A 197 -7.26 0.52 -27.67
N GLY A 198 -6.01 0.66 -27.23
CA GLY A 198 -5.30 1.95 -27.22
C GLY A 198 -5.13 2.65 -25.86
N LYS A 199 -5.61 2.10 -24.74
CA LYS A 199 -5.35 2.67 -23.40
C LYS A 199 -4.67 1.66 -22.48
N ASN A 200 -3.42 1.94 -22.11
CA ASN A 200 -2.66 1.13 -21.17
C ASN A 200 -3.37 1.08 -19.78
N PRO A 201 -3.88 -0.08 -19.33
CA PRO A 201 -4.64 -0.21 -18.08
C PRO A 201 -3.81 0.06 -16.83
N LEU A 202 -2.47 -0.03 -16.92
CA LEU A 202 -1.55 0.30 -15.82
C LEU A 202 -1.60 1.78 -15.44
N ASN A 203 -2.14 2.66 -16.29
CA ASN A 203 -2.41 4.05 -15.93
C ASN A 203 -3.37 4.18 -14.74
N ILE A 204 -4.27 3.21 -14.57
CA ILE A 204 -5.25 3.15 -13.46
C ILE A 204 -4.85 2.10 -12.42
N ILE A 205 -4.43 0.90 -12.83
CA ILE A 205 -4.11 -0.20 -11.90
C ILE A 205 -3.01 0.22 -10.93
N LEU A 206 -1.89 0.79 -11.42
CA LEU A 206 -0.77 1.16 -10.55
C LEU A 206 -1.20 2.13 -9.42
N PRO A 207 -1.81 3.30 -9.69
CA PRO A 207 -2.22 4.19 -8.61
C PRO A 207 -3.42 3.72 -7.78
N ALA A 208 -4.31 2.88 -8.33
CA ALA A 208 -5.50 2.42 -7.62
C ALA A 208 -5.22 1.23 -6.69
N TYR A 209 -4.29 0.36 -7.06
CA TYR A 209 -4.02 -0.89 -6.36
C TYR A 209 -2.75 -0.82 -5.48
N GLU A 210 -1.58 -0.52 -6.08
CA GLU A 210 -0.27 -0.72 -5.43
C GLU A 210 -0.11 0.02 -4.10
N THR A 211 -0.64 1.23 -4.04
CA THR A 211 -0.57 2.09 -2.85
C THR A 211 -1.69 1.77 -1.86
N LEU A 212 -2.85 1.32 -2.35
CA LEU A 212 -4.04 1.08 -1.54
C LEU A 212 -3.90 -0.18 -0.67
N TRP A 213 -3.52 -1.31 -1.26
CA TRP A 213 -3.43 -2.56 -0.50
C TRP A 213 -2.42 -2.47 0.64
N ARG A 214 -1.37 -1.67 0.45
CA ARG A 214 -0.29 -1.45 1.42
C ARG A 214 -0.75 -0.68 2.66
N VAL A 215 -1.54 0.38 2.48
CA VAL A 215 -2.10 1.13 3.61
C VAL A 215 -3.22 0.33 4.29
N VAL A 216 -4.03 -0.40 3.52
CA VAL A 216 -5.05 -1.32 4.05
C VAL A 216 -4.42 -2.39 4.93
N LEU A 217 -3.37 -3.08 4.45
CA LEU A 217 -2.66 -4.10 5.22
C LEU A 217 -2.14 -3.53 6.55
N ARG A 218 -1.47 -2.37 6.53
CA ARG A 218 -0.87 -1.79 7.73
C ARG A 218 -1.93 -1.32 8.73
N CYS A 219 -2.99 -0.66 8.26
CA CYS A 219 -4.11 -0.27 9.12
C CYS A 219 -4.79 -1.50 9.75
N PHE A 220 -5.00 -2.56 8.95
CA PHE A 220 -5.51 -3.83 9.46
C PHE A 220 -4.59 -4.43 10.54
N LEU A 221 -3.28 -4.45 10.32
CA LEU A 221 -2.31 -4.96 11.30
C LEU A 221 -2.31 -4.15 12.61
N GLU A 222 -2.36 -2.82 12.51
CA GLU A 222 -2.45 -1.93 13.68
C GLU A 222 -3.68 -2.25 14.53
N ILE A 223 -4.85 -2.31 13.90
CA ILE A 223 -6.10 -2.56 14.61
C ILE A 223 -6.12 -3.98 15.14
N ARG A 224 -5.87 -4.98 14.30
CA ARG A 224 -6.14 -6.38 14.66
C ARG A 224 -5.08 -6.98 15.57
N PHE A 225 -3.81 -6.63 15.39
CA PHE A 225 -2.70 -7.33 16.04
C PHE A 225 -1.87 -6.46 16.99
N ARG A 226 -1.91 -5.13 16.88
CA ARG A 226 -1.10 -4.23 17.73
C ARG A 226 -1.88 -3.42 18.75
N SER A 227 -3.14 -3.09 18.45
CA SER A 227 -3.96 -2.29 19.36
C SER A 227 -4.28 -3.03 20.66
N SER A 228 -4.58 -2.27 21.72
CA SER A 228 -5.02 -2.82 23.00
C SER A 228 -6.31 -3.63 22.82
N ASN A 229 -6.59 -4.58 23.73
CA ASN A 229 -7.85 -5.33 23.69
C ASN A 229 -9.09 -4.43 23.79
N HIS A 230 -8.97 -3.28 24.45
CA HIS A 230 -10.03 -2.29 24.53
C HIS A 230 -10.28 -1.64 23.17
N ASP A 231 -9.23 -1.07 22.57
CA ASP A 231 -9.33 -0.32 21.31
C ASP A 231 -9.66 -1.23 20.15
N ARG A 232 -9.08 -2.43 20.10
CA ARG A 232 -9.41 -3.45 19.11
C ARG A 232 -10.91 -3.72 19.06
N ARG A 233 -11.54 -3.94 20.22
CA ARG A 233 -12.99 -4.20 20.28
C ARG A 233 -13.79 -2.98 19.85
N ALA A 234 -13.42 -1.80 20.34
CA ALA A 234 -14.11 -0.55 20.01
C ALA A 234 -14.05 -0.24 18.51
N TRP A 235 -12.84 -0.27 17.92
CA TRP A 235 -12.62 0.02 16.51
C TRP A 235 -13.19 -1.05 15.59
N THR A 236 -13.11 -2.33 15.95
CA THR A 236 -13.74 -3.42 15.17
C THR A 236 -15.26 -3.25 15.14
N LYS A 237 -15.88 -2.94 16.28
CA LYS A 237 -17.33 -2.68 16.34
C LYS A 237 -17.71 -1.48 15.48
N LEU A 238 -16.97 -0.37 15.61
CA LEU A 238 -17.20 0.84 14.83
C LEU A 238 -17.11 0.58 13.31
N LEU A 239 -16.08 -0.16 12.87
CA LEU A 239 -15.88 -0.53 11.47
C LEU A 239 -16.97 -1.48 10.95
N SER A 240 -17.38 -2.46 11.76
CA SER A 240 -18.47 -3.39 11.42
C SER A 240 -19.81 -2.67 11.28
N ASP A 241 -20.11 -1.70 12.16
CA ASP A 241 -21.33 -0.89 12.07
C ASP A 241 -21.31 -0.03 10.80
N PHE A 242 -20.17 0.60 10.50
CA PHE A 242 -19.98 1.39 9.29
C PHE A 242 -20.23 0.59 8.00
N LEU A 243 -19.83 -0.68 7.95
CA LEU A 243 -20.06 -1.54 6.77
C LEU A 243 -21.54 -1.82 6.50
N SER A 244 -22.41 -1.69 7.50
CA SER A 244 -23.85 -1.88 7.33
C SER A 244 -24.50 -0.70 6.60
N ASP A 245 -23.92 0.50 6.72
CA ASP A 245 -24.37 1.70 6.02
C ASP A 245 -23.17 2.64 5.70
N PRO A 246 -22.33 2.30 4.70
CA PRO A 246 -21.08 3.01 4.41
C PRO A 246 -21.31 4.32 3.67
N THR A 247 -21.93 5.29 4.34
CA THR A 247 -22.15 6.65 3.83
C THR A 247 -20.99 7.57 4.23
N GLN A 248 -20.83 8.69 3.52
CA GLN A 248 -19.83 9.71 3.88
C GLN A 248 -20.12 10.31 5.27
N ALA A 249 -21.40 10.42 5.63
CA ALA A 249 -21.82 10.90 6.94
C ALA A 249 -21.36 9.94 8.04
N ASN A 250 -21.63 8.63 7.92
CA ASN A 250 -21.22 7.64 8.92
C ASN A 250 -19.70 7.46 8.97
N PHE A 251 -19.00 7.64 7.85
CA PHE A 251 -17.53 7.61 7.81
C PHE A 251 -16.90 8.74 8.64
N ALA A 252 -17.48 9.94 8.57
CA ALA A 252 -17.00 11.12 9.27
C ALA A 252 -17.64 11.33 10.66
N ALA A 253 -18.67 10.54 11.00
CA ALA A 253 -19.39 10.68 12.24
C ALA A 253 -18.46 10.39 13.44
N ARG A 254 -18.34 11.38 14.33
CA ARG A 254 -17.64 11.24 15.60
C ARG A 254 -18.68 11.18 16.72
N LEU A 255 -18.74 10.05 17.41
CA LEU A 255 -19.50 9.95 18.67
C LEU A 255 -18.64 10.54 19.80
N ARG A 256 -19.29 11.10 20.82
CA ARG A 256 -18.60 11.75 21.94
C ARG A 256 -17.54 10.82 22.53
N ASP A 257 -16.33 11.33 22.72
CA ASP A 257 -15.17 10.61 23.29
C ASP A 257 -14.73 9.36 22.50
N GLN A 258 -15.10 9.26 21.22
CA GLN A 258 -14.71 8.16 20.33
C GLN A 258 -14.11 8.69 19.03
N VAL A 259 -13.28 7.87 18.40
CA VAL A 259 -12.72 8.14 17.07
C VAL A 259 -13.74 7.80 15.98
N SER A 260 -13.65 8.44 14.82
CA SER A 260 -14.41 8.08 13.61
C SER A 260 -13.64 7.11 12.70
N ILE A 261 -14.31 6.52 11.70
CA ILE A 261 -13.63 5.73 10.65
C ILE A 261 -12.64 6.59 9.87
N LYS A 262 -13.01 7.86 9.65
CA LYS A 262 -12.14 8.86 9.04
C LYS A 262 -10.86 9.06 9.87
N ASP A 263 -10.96 9.15 11.18
CA ASP A 263 -9.80 9.32 12.06
C ASP A 263 -8.85 8.13 11.96
N ILE A 264 -9.37 6.90 12.03
CA ILE A 264 -8.59 5.67 11.85
C ILE A 264 -7.87 5.67 10.49
N THR A 265 -8.58 6.05 9.44
CA THR A 265 -8.05 6.03 8.08
C THR A 265 -6.99 7.11 7.86
N LEU A 266 -7.23 8.33 8.35
CA LEU A 266 -6.28 9.43 8.23
C LEU A 266 -5.02 9.18 9.05
N GLU A 267 -5.14 8.54 10.22
CA GLU A 267 -3.98 8.12 11.01
C GLU A 267 -3.16 7.05 10.30
N ALA A 268 -3.80 6.08 9.64
CA ALA A 268 -3.08 5.10 8.81
C ALA A 268 -2.34 5.77 7.66
N LEU A 269 -2.96 6.75 7.00
CA LEU A 269 -2.33 7.52 5.93
C LEU A 269 -1.22 8.44 6.44
N ARG A 270 -1.33 8.95 7.67
CA ARG A 270 -0.26 9.70 8.34
C ARG A 270 0.93 8.79 8.57
N LEU A 271 0.74 7.72 9.34
CA LEU A 271 1.81 6.85 9.80
C LEU A 271 2.42 6.02 8.65
N TYR A 272 1.60 5.66 7.66
CA TYR A 272 1.98 4.83 6.50
C TYR A 272 1.61 5.52 5.17
N PRO A 273 2.25 6.66 4.84
CA PRO A 273 1.89 7.42 3.65
C PRO A 273 2.19 6.58 2.40
N PRO A 274 1.22 6.40 1.49
CA PRO A 274 1.44 5.55 0.31
C PRO A 274 2.53 6.12 -0.61
N THR A 275 2.67 7.44 -0.64
CA THR A 275 3.82 8.13 -1.25
C THR A 275 4.75 8.62 -0.15
N ARG A 276 5.79 7.84 0.15
CA ARG A 276 6.80 8.21 1.17
C ARG A 276 7.57 9.48 0.82
N ARG A 277 7.82 9.70 -0.48
CA ARG A 277 8.61 10.82 -1.01
C ARG A 277 8.04 11.33 -2.32
N ILE A 278 7.93 12.65 -2.47
CA ILE A 278 7.59 13.31 -3.74
C ILE A 278 8.87 13.85 -4.37
N TYR A 279 9.17 13.40 -5.60
CA TYR A 279 10.36 13.81 -6.33
C TYR A 279 10.06 14.95 -7.32
N ARG A 280 10.97 15.91 -7.40
CA ARG A 280 10.98 16.99 -8.40
C ARG A 280 12.39 17.20 -8.93
N ASP A 281 12.50 17.48 -10.23
CA ASP A 281 13.72 18.00 -10.84
C ASP A 281 13.66 19.54 -10.87
N GLN A 282 14.64 20.21 -10.24
CA GLN A 282 14.83 21.64 -10.34
C GLN A 282 16.17 21.92 -11.00
N GLY A 283 16.16 22.18 -12.31
CA GLY A 283 17.37 22.52 -13.06
C GLY A 283 18.43 21.42 -13.03
N GLY A 284 18.03 20.14 -13.05
CA GLY A 284 18.94 18.99 -12.97
C GLY A 284 19.28 18.52 -11.54
N ILE A 285 18.81 19.23 -10.52
CA ILE A 285 18.92 18.80 -9.12
C ILE A 285 17.68 17.98 -8.76
N LEU A 286 17.89 16.72 -8.36
CA LEU A 286 16.83 15.87 -7.83
C LEU A 286 16.51 16.26 -6.39
N ILE A 287 15.29 16.72 -6.16
CA ILE A 287 14.76 17.05 -4.83
C ILE A 287 13.73 15.99 -4.43
N ALA A 288 13.74 15.60 -3.16
CA ALA A 288 12.77 14.69 -2.58
C ALA A 288 12.14 15.31 -1.33
N ILE A 289 10.84 15.65 -1.40
CA ILE A 289 10.05 15.97 -0.22
C ILE A 289 9.83 14.68 0.57
N ASP A 290 10.33 14.61 1.81
CA ASP A 290 10.24 13.41 2.66
C ASP A 290 8.97 13.44 3.52
N ILE A 291 7.87 13.00 2.92
CA ILE A 291 6.54 12.98 3.55
C ILE A 291 6.54 12.10 4.79
N GLU A 292 7.15 10.92 4.69
CA GLU A 292 7.21 9.96 5.80
C GLU A 292 7.95 10.54 7.01
N TYR A 293 9.02 11.32 6.78
CA TYR A 293 9.69 12.04 7.86
C TYR A 293 8.77 13.08 8.49
N MET A 294 8.19 13.99 7.69
CA MET A 294 7.33 15.07 8.21
C MET A 294 6.09 14.54 8.93
N HIS A 295 5.54 13.41 8.47
CA HIS A 295 4.39 12.77 9.09
C HIS A 295 4.73 12.11 10.44
N ARG A 296 6.01 11.86 10.74
CA ARG A 296 6.49 11.23 11.98
C ARG A 296 7.39 12.17 12.78
N ASP A 297 7.37 13.46 12.44
CA ASP A 297 8.14 14.46 13.16
C ASP A 297 7.53 14.67 14.55
N HIS A 298 8.31 14.35 15.59
CA HIS A 298 7.88 14.47 16.98
C HIS A 298 7.61 15.93 17.40
N GLU A 299 8.20 16.92 16.71
CA GLU A 299 7.91 18.34 16.96
C GLU A 299 6.52 18.73 16.43
N ILE A 300 6.05 18.07 15.37
CA ILE A 300 4.76 18.35 14.73
C ILE A 300 3.64 17.48 15.31
N TRP A 301 3.92 16.19 15.52
CA TRP A 301 2.90 15.20 15.86
C TRP A 301 2.90 14.79 17.34
N GLY A 302 3.83 15.31 18.14
CA GLY A 302 3.97 15.00 19.56
C GLY A 302 4.89 13.80 19.82
N PRO A 303 5.14 13.47 21.10
CA PRO A 303 6.09 12.44 21.50
C PRO A 303 5.71 11.02 21.06
N ASP A 304 4.45 10.80 20.70
CA ASP A 304 3.92 9.52 20.23
C ASP A 304 3.73 9.48 18.70
N ALA A 305 4.44 10.33 17.94
CA ALA A 305 4.33 10.43 16.47
C ALA A 305 4.54 9.09 15.75
N ASP A 306 5.35 8.21 16.30
CA ASP A 306 5.64 6.87 15.76
C ASP A 306 4.60 5.80 16.16
N THR A 307 3.59 6.18 16.95
CA THR A 307 2.51 5.30 17.41
C THR A 307 1.22 5.56 16.66
N PHE A 308 0.50 4.48 16.31
CA PHE A 308 -0.82 4.55 15.72
C PHE A 308 -1.86 5.02 16.75
N ASN A 309 -2.30 6.26 16.64
CA ASN A 309 -3.25 6.88 17.56
C ASN A 309 -4.30 7.70 16.78
N PRO A 310 -5.45 7.11 16.41
CA PRO A 310 -6.46 7.81 15.63
C PRO A 310 -7.02 9.08 16.28
N SER A 311 -7.01 9.19 17.61
CA SER A 311 -7.54 10.35 18.33
C SER A 311 -6.81 11.65 17.99
N ARG A 312 -5.53 11.59 17.57
CA ARG A 312 -4.75 12.80 17.21
C ARG A 312 -5.27 13.57 16.01
N ILE A 313 -6.13 12.94 15.20
CA ILE A 313 -6.71 13.55 14.00
C ILE A 313 -7.71 14.65 14.38
N GLU A 314 -8.28 14.61 15.59
CA GLU A 314 -9.14 15.67 16.11
C GLU A 314 -8.43 17.03 16.14
N ASP A 315 -7.22 17.10 16.71
CA ASP A 315 -6.44 18.34 16.80
C ASP A 315 -6.11 18.91 15.41
N MET A 316 -5.78 18.02 14.47
CA MET A 316 -5.52 18.40 13.09
C MET A 316 -6.77 18.92 12.39
N THR A 317 -7.96 18.37 12.68
CA THR A 317 -9.22 18.70 11.98
C THR A 317 -10.00 19.84 12.62
N SER A 318 -9.75 20.16 13.89
CA SER A 318 -10.31 21.31 14.60
C SER A 318 -9.69 22.64 14.18
N GLY A 319 -8.48 22.62 13.60
CA GLY A 319 -7.78 23.83 13.14
C GLY A 319 -6.95 24.51 14.20
N ILE A 320 -6.83 23.88 15.37
CA ILE A 320 -5.99 24.35 16.48
C ILE A 320 -4.51 24.30 16.07
N GLU A 321 -4.11 23.32 15.25
CA GLU A 321 -2.71 23.11 14.87
C GLU A 321 -2.47 23.21 13.36
N ASP A 322 -2.12 24.41 12.90
CA ASP A 322 -1.85 24.66 11.48
C ASP A 322 -0.64 23.85 10.96
N MET A 323 0.39 23.66 11.79
CA MET A 323 1.59 22.88 11.42
C MET A 323 1.24 21.42 11.09
N LYS A 324 0.39 20.74 11.88
CA LYS A 324 -0.07 19.36 11.57
C LYS A 324 -0.78 19.30 10.22
N ARG A 325 -1.68 20.25 9.94
CA ARG A 325 -2.38 20.33 8.64
C ARG A 325 -1.41 20.57 7.49
N GLN A 326 -0.40 21.40 7.70
CA GLN A 326 0.60 21.70 6.68
C GLN A 326 1.51 20.50 6.40
N ALA A 327 1.93 19.76 7.42
CA ALA A 327 2.74 18.57 7.30
C ALA A 327 1.97 17.37 6.70
N PHE A 328 0.67 17.27 6.98
CA PHE A 328 -0.18 16.17 6.47
C PHE A 328 -0.40 16.29 4.95
N MET A 329 0.25 15.42 4.18
CA MET A 329 0.16 15.36 2.71
C MET A 329 0.24 13.94 2.14
N PRO A 330 -0.51 12.95 2.66
CA PRO A 330 -0.45 11.57 2.16
C PRO A 330 -0.87 11.43 0.68
N PHE A 331 -1.62 12.41 0.18
CA PHE A 331 -2.09 12.52 -1.19
C PHE A 331 -1.37 13.60 -2.02
N GLY A 332 -0.29 14.18 -1.49
CA GLY A 332 0.37 15.37 -2.04
C GLY A 332 -0.44 16.65 -1.77
N LYS A 333 -0.03 17.77 -2.37
CA LYS A 333 -0.69 19.09 -2.26
C LYS A 333 -0.62 19.88 -3.57
N GLY A 334 -1.41 20.94 -3.62
CA GLY A 334 -1.40 21.93 -4.70
C GLY A 334 -1.95 21.39 -6.02
N SER A 335 -1.41 21.87 -7.14
CA SER A 335 -1.91 21.59 -8.50
C SER A 335 -1.84 20.12 -8.92
N PHE A 336 -1.11 19.29 -8.17
CA PHE A 336 -0.96 17.85 -8.43
C PHE A 336 -1.40 16.96 -7.26
N ALA A 337 -2.29 17.47 -6.39
CA ALA A 337 -2.94 16.67 -5.35
C ALA A 337 -3.72 15.50 -5.96
N CYS A 338 -3.78 14.38 -5.24
CA CYS A 338 -4.47 13.18 -5.70
C CYS A 338 -5.97 13.45 -5.87
N PRO A 339 -6.59 13.10 -7.02
CA PRO A 339 -8.04 13.24 -7.20
C PRO A 339 -8.88 12.49 -6.16
N ALA A 340 -8.34 11.42 -5.58
CA ALA A 340 -9.03 10.56 -4.62
C ALA A 340 -8.92 11.02 -3.15
N GLU A 341 -8.24 12.13 -2.86
CA GLU A 341 -7.90 12.58 -1.50
C GLU A 341 -9.12 12.73 -0.57
N ASN A 342 -10.18 13.40 -1.03
CA ASN A 342 -11.21 13.90 -0.13
C ASN A 342 -12.16 12.82 0.41
N VAL A 343 -12.63 11.93 -0.48
CA VAL A 343 -13.68 10.96 -0.15
C VAL A 343 -13.28 9.57 -0.60
N PHE A 344 -13.00 9.39 -1.88
CA PHE A 344 -12.84 8.06 -2.47
C PHE A 344 -11.73 7.22 -1.81
N GLY A 345 -10.54 7.79 -1.67
CA GLY A 345 -9.38 7.10 -1.09
C GLY A 345 -9.62 6.70 0.37
N PRO A 346 -9.93 7.65 1.27
CA PRO A 346 -10.22 7.34 2.66
C PRO A 346 -11.40 6.36 2.84
N MET A 347 -12.52 6.55 2.13
CA MET A 347 -13.66 5.63 2.20
C MET A 347 -13.29 4.20 1.78
N MET A 348 -12.55 4.05 0.69
CA MET A 348 -12.09 2.75 0.20
C MET A 348 -11.21 2.04 1.23
N ILE A 349 -10.30 2.76 1.90
CA ILE A 349 -9.48 2.20 2.98
C ILE A 349 -10.36 1.76 4.14
N GLY A 350 -11.29 2.61 4.61
CA GLY A 350 -12.19 2.28 5.72
C GLY A 350 -13.03 1.04 5.46
N ILE A 351 -13.58 0.89 4.24
CA ILE A 351 -14.37 -0.29 3.85
C ILE A 351 -13.50 -1.56 3.83
N LEU A 352 -12.33 -1.51 3.17
CA LEU A 352 -11.45 -2.67 3.04
C LEU A 352 -10.89 -3.12 4.39
N VAL A 353 -10.45 -2.16 5.23
CA VAL A 353 -10.00 -2.44 6.59
C VAL A 353 -11.15 -2.99 7.42
N GLY A 354 -12.35 -2.39 7.32
CA GLY A 354 -13.53 -2.86 8.04
C GLY A 354 -13.88 -4.30 7.70
N ALA A 355 -13.82 -4.68 6.42
CA ALA A 355 -14.09 -6.04 5.97
C ALA A 355 -13.06 -7.01 6.56
N LEU A 356 -11.77 -6.66 6.51
CA LEU A 356 -10.70 -7.51 7.04
C LEU A 356 -10.80 -7.71 8.56
N VAL A 357 -11.04 -6.65 9.34
CA VAL A 357 -11.13 -6.80 10.82
C VAL A 357 -12.39 -7.53 11.27
N THR A 358 -13.47 -7.44 10.49
CA THR A 358 -14.74 -8.14 10.79
C THR A 358 -14.61 -9.64 10.54
N GLU A 359 -14.03 -10.03 9.40
CA GLU A 359 -13.92 -11.43 9.01
C GLU A 359 -12.71 -12.13 9.65
N VAL A 360 -11.56 -11.45 9.75
CA VAL A 360 -10.36 -11.96 10.43
C VAL A 360 -10.41 -11.58 11.91
N ASN A 361 -11.38 -12.17 12.61
CA ASN A 361 -11.67 -11.89 14.02
C ASN A 361 -10.65 -12.55 14.98
N ASN A 362 -10.94 -12.53 16.28
CA ASN A 362 -10.08 -13.04 17.34
C ASN A 362 -9.70 -14.53 17.22
N SER A 363 -10.34 -15.34 16.38
CA SER A 363 -10.00 -16.77 16.16
C SER A 363 -8.73 -16.99 15.32
N PHE A 364 -8.15 -15.93 14.76
CA PHE A 364 -6.95 -15.99 13.94
C PHE A 364 -5.72 -15.41 14.66
N LYS A 365 -4.55 -15.95 14.35
CA LYS A 365 -3.27 -15.40 14.79
C LYS A 365 -2.29 -15.22 13.64
N LEU A 366 -1.28 -14.39 13.89
CA LEU A 366 -0.25 -14.03 12.94
C LEU A 366 0.97 -14.94 13.11
N VAL A 367 1.41 -15.57 12.03
CA VAL A 367 2.53 -16.51 12.03
C VAL A 367 3.45 -16.29 10.83
N ASP A 368 4.65 -16.85 10.87
CA ASP A 368 5.55 -16.92 9.72
C ASP A 368 5.17 -18.06 8.74
N ASP A 369 5.96 -18.26 7.69
CA ASP A 369 5.78 -19.31 6.69
C ASP A 369 6.01 -20.73 7.24
N LYS A 370 6.57 -20.85 8.45
CA LYS A 370 6.74 -22.10 9.20
C LYS A 370 5.66 -22.32 10.24
N GLY A 371 4.77 -21.35 10.43
CA GLY A 371 3.67 -21.42 11.40
C GLY A 371 4.05 -20.99 12.81
N GLU A 372 5.22 -20.38 13.00
CA GLU A 372 5.67 -19.80 14.27
C GLU A 372 5.05 -18.43 14.49
N GLU A 373 4.63 -18.13 15.73
CA GLU A 373 3.93 -16.89 16.04
C GLU A 373 4.82 -15.66 15.90
N ILE A 374 4.30 -14.62 15.26
CA ILE A 374 5.03 -13.37 15.00
C ILE A 374 4.52 -12.27 15.91
N ASP A 375 5.45 -11.61 16.59
CA ASP A 375 5.27 -10.28 17.15
C ASP A 375 5.74 -9.22 16.14
N LEU A 376 4.89 -8.22 15.89
CA LEU A 376 5.18 -7.10 14.99
C LEU A 376 6.04 -6.01 15.66
N GLY A 377 6.26 -6.11 16.97
CA GLY A 377 7.08 -5.20 17.75
C GLY A 377 6.45 -3.81 17.96
N GLU A 378 7.24 -2.91 18.52
CA GLU A 378 6.89 -1.50 18.76
C GLU A 378 7.35 -0.56 17.63
N GLY A 379 6.82 0.67 17.60
CA GLY A 379 7.13 1.67 16.57
C GLY A 379 6.40 1.47 15.25
N PRO A 380 6.72 2.21 14.18
CA PRO A 380 5.97 2.13 12.93
C PRO A 380 6.27 0.83 12.18
N LEU A 381 5.22 0.18 11.69
CA LEU A 381 5.30 -0.93 10.73
C LEU A 381 6.16 -0.55 9.51
N ASP A 382 7.02 -1.47 9.06
CA ASP A 382 7.85 -1.28 7.86
C ASP A 382 6.99 -0.88 6.65
N ASN A 383 7.30 0.26 6.05
CA ASN A 383 6.66 0.83 4.87
C ASN A 383 7.43 0.50 3.56
N GLY A 384 8.24 -0.55 3.60
CA GLY A 384 8.96 -1.15 2.49
C GLY A 384 8.04 -1.89 1.51
N ARG A 385 8.53 -2.06 0.26
CA ARG A 385 7.76 -2.77 -0.79
C ARG A 385 7.79 -4.29 -0.64
N GLU A 386 8.82 -4.81 0.00
CA GLU A 386 9.05 -6.24 0.27
C GLU A 386 8.72 -6.62 1.72
N ALA A 387 8.16 -5.67 2.49
CA ALA A 387 7.78 -5.89 3.88
C ALA A 387 6.60 -6.87 3.97
N TYR A 388 6.60 -7.72 5.00
CA TYR A 388 5.58 -8.74 5.30
C TYR A 388 5.52 -9.94 4.34
N GLY A 389 6.52 -10.09 3.46
CA GLY A 389 6.72 -11.35 2.75
C GLY A 389 6.88 -12.51 3.74
N GLY A 390 6.08 -13.56 3.57
CA GLY A 390 6.04 -14.72 4.47
C GLY A 390 5.13 -14.56 5.69
N LEU A 391 4.44 -13.43 5.84
CA LEU A 391 3.46 -13.25 6.90
C LEU A 391 2.16 -14.01 6.58
N CYS A 392 1.70 -14.83 7.51
CA CYS A 392 0.57 -15.73 7.34
C CYS A 392 -0.49 -15.59 8.45
N LEU A 393 -1.73 -15.97 8.13
CA LEU A 393 -2.81 -16.16 9.09
C LEU A 393 -3.00 -17.65 9.37
N ARG A 394 -3.18 -17.99 10.65
CA ARG A 394 -3.50 -19.35 11.13
C ARG A 394 -4.73 -19.31 12.04
N CYS A 395 -5.55 -20.34 12.02
CA CYS A 395 -6.52 -20.54 13.10
C CYS A 395 -5.79 -20.79 14.43
N MET A 396 -6.35 -20.25 15.52
CA MET A 396 -5.89 -20.52 16.88
C MET A 396 -6.31 -21.89 17.38
#